data_AF-A0A651HQK1-F1
#
_entry.id   AF-A0A651HQK1-F1
#
_cell.length_a   1.000
_cell.length_b   1.000
_cell.length_c   1.000
_cell.angle_alpha   90.00
_cell.angle_beta   90.00
_cell.angle_gamma   90.00
#
_symmetry.space_group_name_H-M   'P 1'
#
loop_
_entity.id
_entity.type
_entity.pdbx_description
1 polymer ?
#
loop_
_entity_poly.entity_id
_entity_poly.type
_entity_poly.pdbx_seq_one_letter_code
_entity_poly.pdbx_strand_id
1 'polypeptide(L)'
;MEFNPIPPTGGVPRPVEGRVRTPDGTAASDSMAPVREGTLPPGRTRIVAGIMSGTSLDGVDVAVVRVTGIRPDELKVKVLAFGSYLHPDRLRERMRRSLQGGSPRELALLHRELGRSFARALTQLMEKTEIAPGTVAVVGSHGQTFWHEPPAATLQLGCGHTLAEATGIPVVTDFRSRDLAAGGQGAPLVPWPDWVLFRRPGLGRALQNLGGMGNVTFLPPAGGPESVLAFDTGPGVALLDGVARRASDGRDPWDVDGRRARAGRVRDDLLGRLLEDPFFRMPPPRTTGREHFGDAYLDALMEEVRPEEGGEEGWNDLLATLTALTAESVAR
;
A
#
# COMPACT_ATOMS: atom_id res chain seq x y z
N MET A 1 -25.19 -5.67 27.51
CA MET A 1 -25.04 -4.29 28.01
C MET A 1 -25.21 -3.37 26.81
N GLU A 2 -26.39 -2.80 26.68
CA GLU A 2 -26.70 -1.83 25.62
C GLU A 2 -25.98 -0.51 25.93
N PHE A 3 -25.28 0.04 24.95
CA PHE A 3 -24.68 1.36 25.04
C PHE A 3 -25.76 2.42 24.77
N ASN A 4 -26.03 3.26 25.76
CA ASN A 4 -26.88 4.44 25.61
C ASN A 4 -26.21 5.47 24.68
N PRO A 5 -26.94 6.11 23.75
CA PRO A 5 -26.39 7.18 22.92
C PRO A 5 -26.09 8.42 23.77
N ILE A 6 -24.91 9.01 23.56
CA ILE A 6 -24.50 10.27 24.19
C ILE A 6 -25.25 11.43 23.50
N PRO A 7 -25.95 12.31 24.24
CA PRO A 7 -26.62 13.47 23.65
C PRO A 7 -25.61 14.52 23.16
N PRO A 8 -25.97 15.36 22.18
CA PRO A 8 -25.06 16.37 21.64
C PRO A 8 -24.85 17.49 22.67
N THR A 9 -23.73 17.48 23.38
CA THR A 9 -23.32 18.62 24.21
C THR A 9 -22.70 19.68 23.33
N GLY A 10 -23.42 20.79 23.14
CA GLY A 10 -22.86 22.03 22.61
C GLY A 10 -21.79 22.60 23.53
N GLY A 11 -20.75 23.17 22.92
CA GLY A 11 -19.68 23.90 23.60
C GLY A 11 -18.34 23.18 23.57
N VAL A 12 -17.38 23.73 22.83
CA VAL A 12 -15.96 23.35 22.90
C VAL A 12 -15.46 23.58 24.32
N PRO A 13 -15.00 22.55 25.06
CA PRO A 13 -14.34 22.77 26.34
C PRO A 13 -13.01 23.49 26.10
N ARG A 14 -12.79 24.61 26.80
CA ARG A 14 -11.46 25.25 26.86
C ARG A 14 -10.45 24.27 27.47
N PRO A 15 -9.15 24.34 27.10
CA PRO A 15 -8.15 23.45 27.68
C PRO A 15 -8.09 23.67 29.19
N VAL A 16 -8.24 22.59 29.95
CA VAL A 16 -7.88 22.55 31.36
C VAL A 16 -6.35 22.55 31.41
N GLU A 17 -5.73 23.60 31.95
CA GLU A 17 -4.28 23.68 32.18
C GLU A 17 -3.87 22.65 33.26
N GLY A 18 -3.74 21.39 32.86
CA GLY A 18 -3.18 20.33 33.68
C GLY A 18 -1.65 20.35 33.61
N ARG A 19 -0.99 20.98 34.58
CA ARG A 19 0.48 20.92 34.73
C ARG A 19 0.90 19.48 35.07
N VAL A 20 1.51 18.77 34.13
CA VAL A 20 2.24 17.52 34.42
C VAL A 20 3.59 17.90 35.02
N ARG A 21 3.81 17.58 36.31
CA ARG A 21 5.12 17.72 36.97
C ARG A 21 5.93 16.43 36.78
N THR A 22 7.19 16.55 36.42
CA THR A 22 8.16 15.45 36.50
C THR A 22 8.52 15.17 37.98
N PRO A 23 9.01 13.95 38.32
CA PRO A 23 9.37 13.59 39.69
C PRO A 23 10.44 14.51 40.33
N ASP A 24 11.24 15.19 39.52
CA ASP A 24 12.40 15.96 39.97
C ASP A 24 12.14 17.47 40.10
N GLY A 25 10.88 17.91 40.01
CA GLY A 25 10.50 19.31 40.28
C GLY A 25 10.99 20.35 39.27
N THR A 26 11.62 19.93 38.17
CA THR A 26 11.94 20.80 37.04
C THR A 26 10.68 21.03 36.22
N ALA A 27 10.31 22.30 36.00
CA ALA A 27 9.26 22.63 35.05
C ALA A 27 9.64 22.04 33.69
N ALA A 28 8.81 21.14 33.15
CA ALA A 28 8.92 20.78 31.74
C ALA A 28 8.87 22.09 30.95
N SER A 29 9.92 22.36 30.17
CA SER A 29 10.01 23.57 29.36
C SER A 29 8.74 23.67 28.53
N ASP A 30 8.07 24.80 28.66
CA ASP A 30 6.82 25.15 27.98
C ASP A 30 7.08 25.43 26.49
N SER A 31 7.60 24.44 25.79
CA SER A 31 7.87 24.49 24.35
C SER A 31 7.04 23.42 23.66
N MET A 32 5.72 23.42 23.87
CA MET A 32 4.88 23.10 22.74
C MET A 32 5.09 24.24 21.74
N ALA A 33 5.93 23.98 20.73
CA ALA A 33 6.01 24.86 19.57
C ALA A 33 4.57 25.18 19.14
N PRO A 34 4.24 26.45 18.86
CA PRO A 34 2.89 26.80 18.47
C PRO A 34 2.47 25.86 17.34
N VAL A 35 1.28 25.27 17.47
CA VAL A 35 0.67 24.49 16.39
C VAL A 35 0.76 25.39 15.16
N ARG A 36 1.64 25.05 14.22
CA ARG A 36 1.73 25.81 12.97
C ARG A 36 0.35 25.68 12.35
N GLU A 37 -0.41 26.77 12.31
CA GLU A 37 -1.59 26.87 11.47
C GLU A 37 -1.10 26.66 10.03
N GLY A 38 -1.09 25.41 9.60
CA GLY A 38 -0.70 24.99 8.27
C GLY A 38 -1.76 25.45 7.29
N THR A 39 -1.82 26.75 7.03
CA THR A 39 -2.51 27.24 5.85
C THR A 39 -1.69 26.78 4.67
N LEU A 40 -2.19 25.76 3.96
CA LEU A 40 -1.64 25.36 2.67
C LEU A 40 -1.50 26.64 1.83
N PRO A 41 -0.31 26.96 1.30
CA PRO A 41 -0.09 28.25 0.65
C PRO A 41 -1.17 28.50 -0.42
N PRO A 42 -1.72 29.72 -0.48
CA PRO A 42 -2.69 30.08 -1.51
C PRO A 42 -2.02 29.90 -2.88
N GLY A 43 -2.68 29.16 -3.77
CA GLY A 43 -2.11 28.84 -5.08
C GLY A 43 -2.78 27.65 -5.74
N ARG A 44 -2.75 27.65 -7.08
CA ARG A 44 -3.20 26.51 -7.89
C ARG A 44 -2.16 25.39 -7.94
N THR A 45 -0.93 25.62 -7.50
CA THR A 45 0.17 24.65 -7.58
C THR A 45 0.74 24.38 -6.19
N ARG A 46 0.92 23.10 -5.85
CA ARG A 46 1.50 22.63 -4.58
C ARG A 46 2.51 21.52 -4.85
N ILE A 47 3.57 21.49 -4.05
CA ILE A 47 4.45 20.32 -3.97
C ILE A 47 3.97 19.49 -2.78
N VAL A 48 3.71 18.20 -2.99
CA VAL A 48 3.26 17.27 -1.96
C VAL A 48 4.14 16.03 -2.01
N ALA A 49 4.34 15.40 -0.85
CA ALA A 49 4.99 14.11 -0.77
C ALA A 49 3.97 13.00 -0.50
N GLY A 50 4.14 11.85 -1.10
CA GLY A 50 3.41 10.62 -0.83
C GLY A 50 4.33 9.56 -0.25
N ILE A 51 3.89 8.85 0.78
CA ILE A 51 4.61 7.74 1.39
C ILE A 51 3.72 6.49 1.39
N MET A 52 4.25 5.40 0.87
CA MET A 52 3.61 4.10 0.83
C MET A 52 4.58 3.01 1.30
N SER A 53 4.12 2.13 2.20
CA SER A 53 4.85 0.92 2.60
C SER A 53 3.91 -0.27 2.31
N GLY A 54 4.23 -1.01 1.25
CA GLY A 54 3.38 -2.09 0.73
C GLY A 54 3.27 -3.28 1.69
N THR A 55 2.36 -4.21 1.39
CA THR A 55 2.16 -5.43 2.18
C THR A 55 3.32 -6.41 2.10
N SER A 56 4.27 -6.21 1.19
CA SER A 56 5.49 -7.01 1.11
C SER A 56 6.47 -6.76 2.27
N LEU A 57 6.29 -5.67 3.03
CA LEU A 57 7.12 -5.27 4.17
C LEU A 57 8.58 -4.94 3.80
N ASP A 58 8.91 -4.84 2.52
CA ASP A 58 10.29 -4.74 2.06
C ASP A 58 10.87 -3.34 2.23
N GLY A 59 10.05 -2.32 2.01
CA GLY A 59 10.53 -0.95 2.00
C GLY A 59 9.42 0.09 1.94
N VAL A 60 9.87 1.32 1.71
CA VAL A 60 9.08 2.54 1.69
C VAL A 60 9.29 3.21 0.35
N ASP A 61 8.20 3.38 -0.39
CA ASP A 61 8.18 4.22 -1.57
C ASP A 61 7.82 5.65 -1.16
N VAL A 62 8.62 6.59 -1.66
CA VAL A 62 8.41 8.02 -1.48
C VAL A 62 8.35 8.68 -2.84
N ALA A 63 7.29 9.46 -3.07
CA ALA A 63 7.15 10.29 -4.25
C ALA A 63 6.97 11.75 -3.84
N VAL A 64 7.76 12.67 -4.41
CA VAL A 64 7.49 14.10 -4.32
C VAL A 64 6.92 14.56 -5.65
N VAL A 65 5.74 15.14 -5.63
CA VAL A 65 5.01 15.51 -6.83
C VAL A 65 4.57 16.96 -6.79
N ARG A 66 4.54 17.60 -7.96
CA ARG A 66 3.89 18.88 -8.17
C ARG A 66 2.47 18.63 -8.64
N VAL A 67 1.51 19.11 -7.88
CA VAL A 67 0.08 19.08 -8.20
C VAL A 67 -0.34 20.49 -8.63
N THR A 68 -0.94 20.63 -9.79
CA THR A 68 -1.52 21.89 -10.28
C THR A 68 -3.00 21.69 -10.56
N GLY A 69 -3.84 22.64 -10.17
CA GLY A 69 -5.30 22.57 -10.28
C GLY A 69 -5.97 22.41 -8.92
N ILE A 70 -7.24 22.80 -8.84
CA ILE A 70 -8.07 22.65 -7.63
C ILE A 70 -9.34 21.82 -7.89
N ARG A 71 -9.65 21.55 -9.16
CA ARG A 71 -10.78 20.73 -9.59
C ARG A 71 -10.30 19.43 -10.24
N PRO A 72 -11.07 18.33 -10.13
CA PRO A 72 -10.74 17.05 -10.77
C PRO A 72 -10.37 17.12 -12.26
N ASP A 73 -11.04 17.96 -13.04
CA ASP A 73 -10.81 18.13 -14.48
C ASP A 73 -9.57 18.97 -14.83
N GLU A 74 -9.03 19.71 -13.87
CA GLU A 74 -7.86 20.56 -14.05
C GLU A 74 -6.58 19.97 -13.45
N LEU A 75 -6.73 18.93 -12.62
CA LEU A 75 -5.64 18.35 -11.84
C LEU A 75 -4.57 17.77 -12.76
N LYS A 76 -3.36 18.30 -12.65
CA LYS A 76 -2.15 17.82 -13.31
C LYS A 76 -1.13 17.44 -12.25
N VAL A 77 -0.55 16.27 -12.38
CA VAL A 77 0.49 15.78 -11.47
C VAL A 77 1.77 15.57 -12.26
N LYS A 78 2.86 16.15 -11.77
CA LYS A 78 4.22 15.91 -12.27
C LYS A 78 5.07 15.34 -11.15
N VAL A 79 5.62 14.14 -11.35
CA VAL A 79 6.60 13.58 -10.42
C VAL A 79 7.88 14.42 -10.49
N LEU A 80 8.33 14.91 -9.34
CA LEU A 80 9.58 15.67 -9.19
C LEU A 80 10.71 14.76 -8.72
N ALA A 81 10.39 13.86 -7.78
CA ALA A 81 11.32 12.89 -7.25
C ALA A 81 10.57 11.60 -6.88
N PHE A 82 11.24 10.46 -7.00
CA PHE A 82 10.76 9.17 -6.54
C PHE A 82 11.93 8.35 -6.02
N GLY A 83 11.70 7.57 -4.96
CA GLY A 83 12.68 6.63 -4.45
C GLY A 83 12.04 5.54 -3.60
N SER A 84 12.61 4.34 -3.69
CA SER A 84 12.25 3.18 -2.88
C SER A 84 13.38 2.89 -1.90
N TYR A 85 13.04 2.79 -0.61
CA TYR A 85 14.00 2.66 0.48
C TYR A 85 13.71 1.41 1.28
N LEU A 86 14.63 0.45 1.27
CA LEU A 86 14.45 -0.82 2.00
C LEU A 86 14.42 -0.61 3.51
N HIS A 87 13.54 -1.34 4.18
CA HIS A 87 13.56 -1.45 5.63
C HIS A 87 14.78 -2.28 6.06
N PRO A 88 15.48 -1.89 7.16
CA PRO A 88 16.53 -2.74 7.72
C PRO A 88 15.99 -4.13 8.08
N ASP A 89 16.78 -5.18 7.87
CA ASP A 89 16.37 -6.58 8.11
C ASP A 89 15.77 -6.81 9.49
N ARG A 90 16.37 -6.19 10.51
CA ARG A 90 15.86 -6.25 11.89
C ARG A 90 14.43 -5.70 12.00
N LEU A 91 14.13 -4.60 11.30
CA LEU A 91 12.78 -4.01 11.30
C LEU A 91 11.82 -4.89 10.50
N ARG A 92 12.22 -5.42 9.35
CA ARG A 92 11.43 -6.36 8.54
C ARG A 92 11.02 -7.58 9.34
N GLU A 93 11.98 -8.22 10.00
CA GLU A 93 11.75 -9.40 10.84
C GLU A 93 10.85 -9.10 12.04
N ARG A 94 11.03 -7.93 12.65
CA ARG A 94 10.19 -7.47 13.76
C ARG A 94 8.74 -7.24 13.31
N MET A 95 8.53 -6.66 12.14
CA MET A 95 7.19 -6.51 11.54
C MET A 95 6.56 -7.86 11.24
N ARG A 96 7.28 -8.79 10.58
CA ARG A 96 6.79 -10.15 10.28
C ARG A 96 6.30 -10.87 11.53
N ARG A 97 7.12 -10.91 12.58
CA ARG A 97 6.73 -11.56 13.85
C ARG A 97 5.52 -10.90 14.49
N SER A 98 5.42 -9.57 14.39
CA SER A 98 4.31 -8.81 14.97
C SER A 98 2.99 -8.99 14.23
N LEU A 99 3.02 -9.32 12.94
CA LEU A 99 1.82 -9.71 12.18
C LEU A 99 1.24 -11.05 12.65
N GLN A 100 2.06 -11.92 13.26
CA GLN A 100 1.64 -13.23 13.75
C GLN A 100 1.15 -13.22 15.21
N GLY A 101 1.02 -12.04 15.84
CA GLY A 101 0.56 -11.93 17.23
C GLY A 101 1.31 -10.90 18.08
N GLY A 102 1.63 -9.74 17.52
CA GLY A 102 2.32 -8.66 18.24
C GLY A 102 1.48 -8.10 19.39
N SER A 103 2.09 -7.96 20.57
CA SER A 103 1.43 -7.32 21.73
C SER A 103 1.10 -5.84 21.47
N PRO A 104 0.12 -5.24 22.16
CA PRO A 104 -0.16 -3.80 22.05
C PRO A 104 1.07 -2.91 22.27
N ARG A 105 1.94 -3.29 23.22
CA ARG A 105 3.22 -2.60 23.47
C ARG A 105 4.12 -2.64 22.23
N GLU A 106 4.21 -3.80 21.60
CA GLU A 106 5.05 -4.01 20.42
C GLU A 106 4.56 -3.21 19.22
N LEU A 107 3.25 -3.22 18.97
CA LEU A 107 2.63 -2.42 17.90
C LEU A 107 2.83 -0.92 18.13
N ALA A 108 2.73 -0.43 19.37
CA ALA A 108 3.00 0.97 19.69
C ALA A 108 4.46 1.38 19.42
N LEU A 109 5.42 0.51 19.75
CA LEU A 109 6.83 0.75 19.47
C LEU A 109 7.12 0.75 17.96
N LEU A 110 6.58 -0.23 17.23
CA LEU A 110 6.69 -0.31 15.78
C LEU A 110 6.04 0.88 15.09
N HIS A 111 4.88 1.34 15.55
CA HIS A 111 4.19 2.50 15.02
C HIS A 111 5.08 3.75 15.03
N ARG A 112 5.77 4.01 16.15
CA ARG A 112 6.71 5.13 16.28
C ARG A 112 7.99 4.91 15.48
N GLU A 113 8.54 3.70 15.48
CA GLU A 113 9.75 3.36 14.71
C GLU A 113 9.54 3.52 13.20
N LEU A 114 8.41 3.06 12.67
CA LEU A 114 8.01 3.23 11.28
C LEU A 114 7.84 4.70 10.91
N GLY A 115 7.24 5.52 11.78
CA GLY A 115 7.17 6.98 11.57
C GLY A 115 8.56 7.61 11.39
N ARG A 116 9.56 7.18 12.18
CA ARG A 116 10.96 7.61 12.01
C ARG A 116 11.58 7.06 10.72
N SER A 117 11.26 5.83 10.34
CA SER A 117 11.73 5.23 9.08
C SER A 117 11.24 6.01 7.87
N PHE A 118 9.96 6.36 7.86
CA PHE A 118 9.34 7.15 6.81
C PHE A 118 9.93 8.55 6.72
N ALA A 119 10.19 9.19 7.88
CA ALA A 119 10.85 10.49 7.91
C ALA A 119 12.24 10.43 7.28
N ARG A 120 13.04 9.41 7.62
CA ARG A 120 14.37 9.20 7.01
C ARG A 120 14.29 8.99 5.51
N ALA A 121 13.35 8.18 5.02
CA ALA A 121 13.18 7.94 3.59
C ALA A 121 12.83 9.24 2.84
N LEU A 122 11.90 10.03 3.38
CA LEU A 122 11.53 11.33 2.79
C LEU A 122 12.69 12.33 2.82
N THR A 123 13.39 12.46 3.95
CA THR A 123 14.56 13.33 4.06
C THR A 123 15.67 12.94 3.07
N GLN A 124 15.99 11.65 2.97
CA GLN A 124 16.99 11.15 2.01
C GLN A 124 16.60 11.46 0.56
N LEU A 125 15.32 11.30 0.19
CA LEU A 125 14.87 11.65 -1.16
C LEU A 125 15.00 13.15 -1.43
N MET A 126 14.56 13.97 -0.48
CA MET A 126 14.61 15.42 -0.57
C MET A 126 16.06 15.93 -0.67
N GLU A 127 16.98 15.41 0.14
CA GLU A 127 18.41 15.73 0.07
C GLU A 127 19.02 15.33 -1.27
N LYS A 128 18.77 14.09 -1.73
CA LYS A 128 19.28 13.58 -3.01
C LYS A 128 18.79 14.39 -4.22
N THR A 129 17.63 15.01 -4.10
CA THR A 129 16.98 15.77 -5.20
C THR A 129 16.94 17.27 -4.97
N GLU A 130 17.65 17.76 -3.95
CA GLU A 130 17.76 19.18 -3.60
C GLU A 130 16.41 19.88 -3.37
N ILE A 131 15.41 19.12 -2.91
CA ILE A 131 14.08 19.65 -2.57
C ILE A 131 14.12 20.13 -1.12
N ALA A 132 14.02 21.43 -0.90
CA ALA A 132 13.97 21.98 0.46
C ALA A 132 12.67 21.57 1.18
N PRO A 133 12.72 21.10 2.44
CA PRO A 133 11.53 20.68 3.20
C PRO A 133 10.42 21.74 3.25
N GLY A 134 10.80 23.03 3.37
CA GLY A 134 9.85 24.14 3.40
C GLY A 134 9.07 24.38 2.10
N THR A 135 9.43 23.71 1.01
CA THR A 135 8.69 23.76 -0.27
C THR A 135 7.58 22.71 -0.36
N VAL A 136 7.65 21.66 0.44
CA VAL A 136 6.65 20.59 0.49
C VAL A 136 5.50 21.04 1.39
N ALA A 137 4.31 21.18 0.82
CA ALA A 137 3.16 21.71 1.53
C ALA A 137 2.55 20.70 2.52
N VAL A 138 2.56 19.41 2.17
CA VAL A 138 1.99 18.33 2.97
C VAL A 138 2.56 16.98 2.55
N VAL A 139 2.63 16.04 3.49
CA VAL A 139 2.91 14.62 3.25
C VAL A 139 1.61 13.81 3.41
N GLY A 140 1.24 13.04 2.39
CA GLY A 140 0.24 11.99 2.51
C GLY A 140 0.93 10.66 2.82
N SER A 141 0.72 10.10 4.02
CA SER A 141 1.34 8.85 4.47
C SER A 141 0.30 7.76 4.62
N HIS A 142 0.32 6.76 3.74
CA HIS A 142 -0.52 5.57 3.90
C HIS A 142 -0.12 4.75 5.14
N GLY A 143 1.18 4.68 5.39
CA GLY A 143 1.75 3.81 6.41
C GLY A 143 1.93 2.36 5.95
N GLN A 144 2.19 1.49 6.92
CA GLN A 144 2.32 0.05 6.74
C GLN A 144 1.04 -0.64 7.22
N THR A 145 0.36 -1.38 6.36
CA THR A 145 -0.82 -2.15 6.80
C THR A 145 -0.38 -3.32 7.68
N PHE A 146 -0.97 -3.41 8.86
CA PHE A 146 -0.80 -4.49 9.83
C PHE A 146 -2.05 -5.35 9.99
N TRP A 147 -3.23 -4.76 9.84
CA TRP A 147 -4.50 -5.47 9.84
C TRP A 147 -5.46 -4.84 8.85
N HIS A 148 -6.27 -5.64 8.19
CA HIS A 148 -7.34 -5.18 7.32
C HIS A 148 -8.45 -6.23 7.25
N GLU A 149 -9.62 -5.89 7.75
CA GLU A 149 -10.79 -6.76 7.87
C GLU A 149 -12.04 -5.93 7.60
N PRO A 150 -12.33 -5.59 6.34
CA PRO A 150 -13.46 -4.74 6.02
C PRO A 150 -14.79 -5.51 6.13
N PRO A 151 -15.89 -4.83 6.50
CA PRO A 151 -15.98 -3.42 6.86
C PRO A 151 -15.60 -3.13 8.33
N ALA A 152 -15.14 -4.12 9.09
CA ALA A 152 -15.02 -4.05 10.54
C ALA A 152 -13.85 -3.18 11.02
N ALA A 153 -12.64 -3.39 10.49
CA ALA A 153 -11.45 -2.75 11.02
C ALA A 153 -10.29 -2.65 9.99
N THR A 154 -9.41 -1.68 10.22
CA THR A 154 -8.14 -1.53 9.52
C THR A 154 -7.11 -0.93 10.45
N LEU A 155 -5.84 -1.33 10.31
CA LEU A 155 -4.73 -0.81 11.11
C LEU A 155 -3.52 -0.55 10.22
N GLN A 156 -3.19 0.73 10.09
CA GLN A 156 -1.97 1.20 9.45
C GLN A 156 -0.99 1.72 10.51
N LEU A 157 0.20 1.12 10.58
CA LEU A 157 1.28 1.60 11.43
C LEU A 157 2.16 2.63 10.71
N GLY A 158 2.80 3.50 11.48
CA GLY A 158 3.54 4.64 10.96
C GLY A 158 3.02 5.94 11.53
N CYS A 159 3.59 6.35 12.66
CA CYS A 159 3.13 7.52 13.41
C CYS A 159 3.28 8.80 12.59
N GLY A 160 2.15 9.32 12.09
CA GLY A 160 2.11 10.57 11.33
C GLY A 160 2.64 11.76 12.14
N HIS A 161 2.40 11.80 13.45
CA HIS A 161 2.97 12.83 14.34
C HIS A 161 4.50 12.73 14.43
N THR A 162 5.05 11.50 14.53
CA THR A 162 6.51 11.32 14.54
C THR A 162 7.13 11.76 13.21
N LEU A 163 6.45 11.47 12.09
CA LEU A 163 6.87 11.93 10.76
C LEU A 163 6.81 13.47 10.65
N ALA A 164 5.74 14.09 11.13
CA ALA A 164 5.55 15.54 11.08
C ALA A 164 6.62 16.26 11.91
N GLU A 165 6.85 15.83 13.15
CA GLU A 165 7.87 16.40 14.03
C GLU A 165 9.28 16.23 13.46
N ALA A 166 9.58 15.06 12.86
CA ALA A 166 10.91 14.79 12.30
C ALA A 166 11.21 15.55 11.01
N THR A 167 10.19 15.91 10.23
CA THR A 167 10.36 16.57 8.92
C THR A 167 10.03 18.06 8.93
N GLY A 168 9.27 18.52 9.94
CA GLY A 168 8.72 19.87 9.98
C GLY A 168 7.62 20.13 8.95
N ILE A 169 7.09 19.09 8.30
CA ILE A 169 6.07 19.17 7.24
C ILE A 169 4.73 18.63 7.78
N PRO A 170 3.58 19.27 7.49
CA PRO A 170 2.28 18.72 7.84
C PRO A 170 2.07 17.32 7.25
N VAL A 171 1.46 16.42 8.02
CA VAL A 171 1.21 15.02 7.61
C VAL A 171 -0.28 14.71 7.68
N VAL A 172 -0.82 14.17 6.59
CA VAL A 172 -2.12 13.51 6.54
C VAL A 172 -1.88 12.00 6.48
N THR A 173 -2.55 11.24 7.35
CA THR A 173 -2.42 9.79 7.47
C THR A 173 -3.80 9.15 7.67
N ASP A 174 -3.86 7.82 7.81
CA ASP A 174 -5.05 7.06 8.22
C ASP A 174 -6.23 7.12 7.23
N PHE A 175 -5.91 7.09 5.93
CA PHE A 175 -6.90 7.19 4.85
C PHE A 175 -7.96 6.08 4.87
N ARG A 176 -7.58 4.84 5.21
CA ARG A 176 -8.48 3.68 5.15
C ARG A 176 -9.52 3.70 6.26
N SER A 177 -9.12 4.09 7.48
CA SER A 177 -10.04 4.19 8.60
C SER A 177 -11.15 5.21 8.34
N ARG A 178 -10.80 6.32 7.66
CA ARG A 178 -11.79 7.32 7.23
C ARG A 178 -12.78 6.76 6.20
N ASP A 179 -12.34 5.89 5.29
CA ASP A 179 -13.23 5.26 4.31
C ASP A 179 -14.16 4.24 4.97
N LEU A 180 -13.64 3.36 5.85
CA LEU A 180 -14.47 2.45 6.65
C LEU A 180 -15.52 3.20 7.47
N ALA A 181 -15.14 4.31 8.12
CA ALA A 181 -16.06 5.15 8.88
C ALA A 181 -17.16 5.80 8.02
N ALA A 182 -16.96 5.93 6.70
CA ALA A 182 -17.98 6.38 5.75
C ALA A 182 -18.81 5.23 5.15
N GLY A 183 -18.63 3.99 5.64
CA GLY A 183 -19.32 2.80 5.12
C GLY A 183 -18.64 2.17 3.89
N GLY A 184 -17.42 2.60 3.57
CA GLY A 184 -16.59 1.98 2.53
C GLY A 184 -15.92 0.68 3.01
N GLN A 185 -15.00 0.18 2.19
CA GLN A 185 -14.25 -1.06 2.45
C GLN A 185 -12.80 -0.77 2.86
N GLY A 186 -12.36 0.49 2.91
CA GLY A 186 -10.98 0.87 3.20
C GLY A 186 -10.01 0.56 2.06
N ALA A 187 -10.48 -0.07 0.97
CA ALA A 187 -9.69 -0.52 -0.17
C ALA A 187 -10.59 -0.84 -1.38
N PRO A 188 -10.08 -0.74 -2.63
CA PRO A 188 -8.94 0.08 -3.02
C PRO A 188 -9.32 1.58 -3.01
N LEU A 189 -8.41 2.46 -2.55
CA LEU A 189 -8.63 3.92 -2.56
C LEU A 189 -8.11 4.61 -3.84
N VAL A 190 -7.38 3.87 -4.67
CA VAL A 190 -6.75 4.30 -5.92
C VAL A 190 -7.72 4.60 -7.08
N PRO A 191 -8.94 4.02 -7.18
CA PRO A 191 -9.84 4.31 -8.30
C PRO A 191 -10.20 5.80 -8.48
N TRP A 192 -10.30 6.56 -7.39
CA TRP A 192 -10.54 8.00 -7.45
C TRP A 192 -9.38 8.78 -8.11
N PRO A 193 -8.12 8.72 -7.61
CA PRO A 193 -7.01 9.37 -8.30
C PRO A 193 -6.81 8.83 -9.71
N ASP A 194 -7.07 7.55 -9.98
CA ASP A 194 -7.03 7.01 -11.33
C ASP A 194 -8.02 7.71 -12.28
N TRP A 195 -9.26 7.89 -11.84
CA TRP A 195 -10.28 8.62 -12.60
C TRP A 195 -9.92 10.10 -12.80
N VAL A 196 -9.29 10.73 -11.82
CA VAL A 196 -8.83 12.12 -11.94
C VAL A 196 -7.68 12.24 -12.95
N LEU A 197 -6.69 11.35 -12.86
CA LEU A 197 -5.43 11.49 -13.59
C LEU A 197 -5.46 10.88 -14.99
N PHE A 198 -6.20 9.80 -15.18
CA PHE A 198 -6.12 8.99 -16.39
C PHE A 198 -7.42 8.94 -17.20
N ARG A 199 -8.53 9.53 -16.75
CA ARG A 199 -9.74 9.56 -17.60
C ARG A 199 -9.51 10.35 -18.89
N ARG A 200 -10.16 9.92 -19.96
CA ARG A 200 -10.22 10.63 -21.23
C ARG A 200 -11.64 10.52 -21.79
N PRO A 201 -12.37 11.63 -21.96
CA PRO A 201 -13.67 11.60 -22.61
C PRO A 201 -13.60 10.88 -23.97
N GLY A 202 -14.52 9.94 -24.19
CA GLY A 202 -14.61 9.15 -25.42
C GLY A 202 -13.65 7.96 -25.52
N LEU A 203 -12.79 7.71 -24.53
CA LEU A 203 -11.82 6.61 -24.54
C LEU A 203 -11.85 5.82 -23.24
N GLY A 204 -12.22 4.54 -23.33
CA GLY A 204 -12.09 3.60 -22.21
C GLY A 204 -10.62 3.28 -21.93
N ARG A 205 -10.26 3.15 -20.65
CA ARG A 205 -8.89 2.84 -20.21
C ARG A 205 -8.91 1.84 -19.08
N ALA A 206 -8.11 0.79 -19.18
CA ALA A 206 -7.79 -0.11 -18.08
C ALA A 206 -6.41 0.23 -17.52
N LEU A 207 -6.32 0.39 -16.20
CA LEU A 207 -5.07 0.59 -15.48
C LEU A 207 -4.78 -0.68 -14.70
N GLN A 208 -3.85 -1.48 -15.19
CA GLN A 208 -3.47 -2.75 -14.59
C GLN A 208 -2.28 -2.56 -13.65
N ASN A 209 -2.45 -2.94 -12.38
CA ASN A 209 -1.37 -3.11 -11.43
C ASN A 209 -1.05 -4.60 -11.25
N LEU A 210 0.23 -4.95 -11.24
CA LEU A 210 0.73 -6.31 -10.99
C LEU A 210 1.61 -6.32 -9.74
N GLY A 211 0.94 -6.30 -8.58
CA GLY A 211 1.59 -6.56 -7.30
C GLY A 211 1.58 -8.05 -6.98
N GLY A 212 1.57 -8.43 -5.69
CA GLY A 212 1.35 -9.84 -5.31
C GLY A 212 0.09 -10.41 -5.96
N MET A 213 -0.99 -9.63 -5.93
CA MET A 213 -2.21 -9.84 -6.73
C MET A 213 -2.26 -8.83 -7.87
N GLY A 214 -2.88 -9.24 -8.99
CA GLY A 214 -3.23 -8.35 -10.08
C GLY A 214 -4.55 -7.63 -9.78
N ASN A 215 -4.62 -6.34 -10.06
CA ASN A 215 -5.87 -5.58 -9.99
C ASN A 215 -5.98 -4.58 -11.14
N VAL A 216 -7.20 -4.32 -11.55
CA VAL A 216 -7.51 -3.40 -12.65
C VAL A 216 -8.46 -2.31 -12.17
N THR A 217 -8.15 -1.07 -12.51
CA THR A 217 -9.11 0.03 -12.53
C THR A 217 -9.56 0.27 -13.97
N PHE A 218 -10.82 0.02 -14.28
CA PHE A 218 -11.42 0.34 -15.57
C PHE A 218 -12.14 1.70 -15.52
N LEU A 219 -11.65 2.63 -16.33
CA LEU A 219 -12.22 3.95 -16.56
C LEU A 219 -13.04 3.91 -17.85
N PRO A 220 -14.38 3.98 -17.78
CA PRO A 220 -15.21 3.96 -18.99
C PRO A 220 -15.03 5.25 -19.82
N PRO A 221 -15.37 5.20 -21.13
CA PRO A 221 -15.24 6.35 -22.03
C PRO A 221 -16.14 7.54 -21.66
N ALA A 222 -17.20 7.29 -20.87
CA ALA A 222 -18.13 8.28 -20.37
C ALA A 222 -18.62 7.86 -18.98
N GLY A 223 -19.13 8.81 -18.20
CA GLY A 223 -19.59 8.61 -16.83
C GLY A 223 -18.75 9.35 -15.80
N GLY A 224 -19.27 9.45 -14.59
CA GLY A 224 -18.57 10.04 -13.45
C GLY A 224 -17.72 9.02 -12.70
N PRO A 225 -17.17 9.41 -11.54
CA PRO A 225 -16.39 8.54 -10.66
C PRO A 225 -17.13 7.25 -10.26
N GLU A 226 -18.45 7.31 -10.15
CA GLU A 226 -19.33 6.18 -9.83
C GLU A 226 -19.36 5.09 -10.92
N SER A 227 -18.90 5.41 -12.13
CA SER A 227 -18.83 4.47 -13.25
C SER A 227 -17.52 3.69 -13.30
N VAL A 228 -16.56 4.02 -12.44
CA VAL A 228 -15.26 3.35 -12.35
C VAL A 228 -15.46 1.96 -11.77
N LEU A 229 -14.93 0.95 -12.45
CA LEU A 229 -14.89 -0.41 -11.95
C LEU A 229 -13.48 -0.71 -11.45
N ALA A 230 -13.37 -1.31 -10.27
CA ALA A 230 -12.10 -1.78 -9.74
C ALA A 230 -12.28 -3.15 -9.08
N PHE A 231 -11.41 -4.09 -9.43
CA PHE A 231 -11.45 -5.46 -8.92
C PHE A 231 -10.10 -6.15 -9.09
N ASP A 232 -9.89 -7.24 -8.35
CA ASP A 232 -8.73 -8.09 -8.51
C ASP A 232 -8.92 -9.04 -9.69
N THR A 233 -7.89 -9.17 -10.54
CA THR A 233 -7.89 -10.08 -11.70
C THR A 233 -7.46 -11.49 -11.30
N GLY A 234 -6.72 -11.63 -10.21
CA GLY A 234 -6.19 -12.91 -9.72
C GLY A 234 -4.75 -12.77 -9.24
N PRO A 235 -3.94 -13.85 -9.28
CA PRO A 235 -2.53 -13.77 -8.91
C PRO A 235 -1.80 -12.78 -9.82
N GLY A 236 -0.98 -11.92 -9.20
CA GLY A 236 -0.02 -11.07 -9.90
C GLY A 236 1.32 -11.78 -9.91
N VAL A 237 2.26 -11.31 -9.09
CA VAL A 237 3.60 -11.93 -8.94
C VAL A 237 3.73 -12.83 -7.72
N ALA A 238 2.74 -12.92 -6.82
CA ALA A 238 2.88 -13.64 -5.54
C ALA A 238 3.27 -15.12 -5.72
N LEU A 239 2.63 -15.81 -6.67
CA LEU A 239 2.93 -17.21 -6.98
C LEU A 239 4.29 -17.34 -7.68
N LEU A 240 4.63 -16.42 -8.59
CA LEU A 240 5.92 -16.39 -9.29
C LEU A 240 7.09 -16.21 -8.32
N ASP A 241 6.99 -15.24 -7.42
CA ASP A 241 7.98 -15.01 -6.36
C ASP A 241 8.07 -16.22 -5.44
N GLY A 242 6.94 -16.87 -5.15
CA GLY A 242 6.87 -18.12 -4.39
C GLY A 242 7.67 -19.26 -5.02
N VAL A 243 7.54 -19.44 -6.34
CA VAL A 243 8.30 -20.44 -7.09
C VAL A 243 9.76 -20.07 -7.18
N ALA A 244 10.10 -18.81 -7.49
CA ALA A 244 11.48 -18.36 -7.58
C ALA A 244 12.27 -18.59 -6.27
N ARG A 245 11.63 -18.34 -5.12
CA ARG A 245 12.20 -18.66 -3.80
C ARG A 245 12.41 -20.15 -3.62
N ARG A 246 11.41 -20.98 -3.90
CA ARG A 246 11.51 -22.45 -3.71
C ARG A 246 12.54 -23.08 -4.66
N ALA A 247 12.58 -22.65 -5.92
CA ALA A 247 13.55 -23.12 -6.92
C ALA A 247 15.01 -22.78 -6.59
N SER A 248 15.24 -21.79 -5.73
CA SER A 248 16.57 -21.27 -5.41
C SER A 248 17.00 -21.50 -3.96
N ASP A 249 16.21 -22.27 -3.20
CA ASP A 249 16.35 -22.44 -1.74
C ASP A 249 16.39 -21.10 -0.98
N GLY A 250 15.55 -20.16 -1.41
CA GLY A 250 15.39 -18.84 -0.81
C GLY A 250 16.44 -17.80 -1.22
N ARG A 251 17.39 -18.15 -2.10
CA ARG A 251 18.42 -17.22 -2.57
C ARG A 251 17.84 -16.10 -3.44
N ASP A 252 16.88 -16.44 -4.30
CA ASP A 252 16.28 -15.49 -5.23
C ASP A 252 14.85 -15.14 -4.78
N PRO A 253 14.58 -13.86 -4.49
CA PRO A 253 13.27 -13.45 -4.00
C PRO A 253 12.18 -13.42 -5.09
N TRP A 254 12.57 -13.30 -6.38
CA TRP A 254 11.70 -13.27 -7.56
C TRP A 254 12.47 -13.66 -8.84
N ASP A 255 11.75 -13.92 -9.94
CA ASP A 255 12.35 -14.16 -11.26
C ASP A 255 12.75 -12.84 -11.95
N VAL A 256 14.03 -12.48 -11.84
CA VAL A 256 14.58 -11.24 -12.38
C VAL A 256 14.41 -11.19 -13.90
N ASP A 257 13.65 -10.20 -14.36
CA ASP A 257 13.27 -9.99 -15.75
C ASP A 257 12.57 -11.20 -16.37
N GLY A 258 11.86 -12.04 -15.60
CA GLY A 258 11.17 -13.21 -16.14
C GLY A 258 12.09 -14.17 -16.90
N ARG A 259 13.38 -14.25 -16.56
CA ARG A 259 14.38 -15.01 -17.32
C ARG A 259 14.13 -16.50 -17.24
N ARG A 260 13.74 -17.01 -16.08
CA ARG A 260 13.39 -18.42 -15.87
C ARG A 260 12.09 -18.77 -16.57
N ALA A 261 11.06 -17.93 -16.39
CA ALA A 261 9.79 -18.09 -17.08
C ALA A 261 9.95 -18.11 -18.62
N ARG A 262 10.84 -17.28 -19.19
CA ARG A 262 11.14 -17.28 -20.64
C ARG A 262 11.90 -18.51 -21.12
N ALA A 263 12.68 -19.16 -20.25
CA ALA A 263 13.40 -20.39 -20.57
C ALA A 263 12.50 -21.63 -20.49
N GLY A 264 11.39 -21.54 -19.76
CA GLY A 264 10.41 -22.61 -19.63
C GLY A 264 9.40 -22.67 -20.77
N ARG A 265 8.59 -23.71 -20.74
CA ARG A 265 7.45 -23.95 -21.62
C ARG A 265 6.16 -23.92 -20.81
N VAL A 266 5.16 -23.23 -21.33
CA VAL A 266 3.82 -23.23 -20.74
C VAL A 266 3.24 -24.64 -20.85
N ARG A 267 2.76 -25.17 -19.72
CA ARG A 267 2.01 -26.41 -19.64
C ARG A 267 0.51 -26.10 -19.80
N ASP A 268 -0.01 -26.26 -21.02
CA ASP A 268 -1.40 -25.91 -21.36
C ASP A 268 -2.43 -26.71 -20.56
N ASP A 269 -2.13 -27.98 -20.24
CA ASP A 269 -2.94 -28.85 -19.38
C ASP A 269 -3.11 -28.23 -17.98
N LEU A 270 -1.99 -27.80 -17.40
CA LEU A 270 -1.94 -27.21 -16.09
C LEU A 270 -2.58 -25.81 -16.09
N LEU A 271 -2.27 -24.98 -17.08
CA LEU A 271 -2.87 -23.64 -17.22
C LEU A 271 -4.39 -23.73 -17.32
N GLY A 272 -4.91 -24.63 -18.14
CA GLY A 272 -6.35 -24.86 -18.29
C GLY A 272 -7.01 -25.19 -16.95
N ARG A 273 -6.44 -26.13 -16.19
CA ARG A 273 -6.92 -26.49 -14.85
C ARG A 273 -6.86 -25.32 -13.87
N LEU A 274 -5.77 -24.56 -13.83
CA LEU A 274 -5.63 -23.43 -12.91
C LEU A 274 -6.68 -22.35 -13.19
N LEU A 275 -7.01 -22.12 -14.46
CA LEU A 275 -8.07 -21.18 -14.89
C LEU A 275 -9.49 -21.65 -14.56
N GLU A 276 -9.69 -22.89 -14.11
CA GLU A 276 -10.98 -23.38 -13.62
C GLU A 276 -11.29 -22.99 -12.18
N ASP A 277 -10.33 -22.38 -11.48
CA ASP A 277 -10.52 -21.86 -10.12
C ASP A 277 -11.80 -20.98 -10.06
N PRO A 278 -12.73 -21.24 -9.11
CA PRO A 278 -13.99 -20.51 -9.00
C PRO A 278 -13.82 -18.99 -8.93
N PHE A 279 -12.70 -18.49 -8.41
CA PHE A 279 -12.40 -17.06 -8.34
C PHE A 279 -12.54 -16.37 -9.71
N PHE A 280 -12.01 -16.99 -10.77
CA PHE A 280 -12.02 -16.40 -12.11
C PHE A 280 -13.42 -16.28 -12.73
N ARG A 281 -14.42 -16.98 -12.17
CA ARG A 281 -15.83 -16.94 -12.62
C ARG A 281 -16.68 -15.92 -11.85
N MET A 282 -16.16 -15.32 -10.79
CA MET A 282 -16.91 -14.32 -10.00
C MET A 282 -17.09 -13.01 -10.79
N PRO A 283 -18.27 -12.38 -10.82
CA PRO A 283 -18.40 -11.05 -11.43
C PRO A 283 -17.75 -9.96 -10.54
N PRO A 284 -17.30 -8.82 -11.11
CA PRO A 284 -16.97 -7.65 -10.32
C PRO A 284 -18.18 -7.10 -9.52
N PRO A 285 -17.98 -6.49 -8.33
CA PRO A 285 -16.71 -6.33 -7.62
C PRO A 285 -16.25 -7.65 -6.98
N ARG A 286 -14.97 -7.99 -7.15
CA ARG A 286 -14.32 -9.16 -6.55
C ARG A 286 -12.92 -8.79 -6.05
N THR A 287 -12.50 -9.38 -4.95
CA THR A 287 -11.18 -9.18 -4.35
C THR A 287 -10.59 -10.50 -3.89
N THR A 288 -9.26 -10.60 -3.85
CA THR A 288 -8.51 -11.75 -3.36
C THR A 288 -7.15 -11.32 -2.82
N GLY A 289 -6.54 -12.15 -1.98
CA GLY A 289 -5.18 -11.98 -1.51
C GLY A 289 -4.41 -13.29 -1.44
N ARG A 290 -3.39 -13.28 -0.57
CA ARG A 290 -2.51 -14.43 -0.30
C ARG A 290 -3.24 -15.54 0.48
N GLU A 291 -4.39 -15.26 1.06
CA GLU A 291 -5.27 -16.25 1.68
C GLU A 291 -5.83 -17.25 0.66
N HIS A 292 -5.98 -16.85 -0.61
CA HIS A 292 -6.38 -17.74 -1.70
C HIS A 292 -5.18 -18.11 -2.59
N PHE A 293 -4.48 -17.12 -3.17
CA PHE A 293 -3.33 -17.34 -4.06
C PHE A 293 -1.99 -17.11 -3.34
N GLY A 294 -1.76 -17.84 -2.25
CA GLY A 294 -0.53 -17.73 -1.44
C GLY A 294 0.27 -19.02 -1.34
N ASP A 295 1.05 -19.13 -0.26
CA ASP A 295 1.96 -20.27 -0.07
C ASP A 295 1.21 -21.61 0.01
N ALA A 296 0.03 -21.67 0.66
CA ALA A 296 -0.76 -22.89 0.74
C ALA A 296 -1.25 -23.38 -0.65
N TYR A 297 -1.64 -22.45 -1.53
CA TYR A 297 -2.00 -22.76 -2.92
C TYR A 297 -0.81 -23.31 -3.67
N LEU A 298 0.35 -22.65 -3.51
CA LEU A 298 1.58 -23.06 -4.18
C LEU A 298 2.09 -24.41 -3.68
N ASP A 299 2.02 -24.69 -2.38
CA ASP A 299 2.43 -25.98 -1.80
C ASP A 299 1.59 -27.13 -2.38
N ALA A 300 0.26 -26.97 -2.41
CA ALA A 300 -0.63 -27.96 -3.03
C ALA A 300 -0.35 -28.16 -4.53
N LEU A 301 -0.07 -27.07 -5.26
CA LEU A 301 0.29 -27.13 -6.67
C LEU A 301 1.61 -27.89 -6.88
N MET A 302 2.59 -27.70 -6.01
CA MET A 302 3.90 -28.36 -6.11
C MET A 302 3.86 -29.84 -5.79
N GLU A 303 3.06 -30.24 -4.80
CA GLU A 303 2.83 -31.66 -4.50
C GLU A 303 2.27 -32.42 -5.71
N GLU A 304 1.44 -31.76 -6.51
CA GLU A 304 0.84 -32.30 -7.73
C GLU A 304 1.83 -32.34 -8.90
N VAL A 305 2.51 -31.23 -9.18
CA VAL A 305 3.30 -31.08 -10.42
C VAL A 305 4.77 -31.46 -10.28
N ARG A 306 5.27 -31.54 -9.04
CA ARG A 306 6.63 -31.96 -8.64
C ARG A 306 7.73 -31.38 -9.53
N PRO A 307 7.85 -30.03 -9.59
CA PRO A 307 8.80 -29.37 -10.50
C PRO A 307 10.26 -29.81 -10.27
N GLU A 308 10.60 -30.25 -9.06
CA GLU A 308 11.91 -30.76 -8.70
C GLU A 308 12.31 -32.04 -9.44
N GLU A 309 11.34 -32.90 -9.82
CA GLU A 309 11.62 -34.11 -10.61
C GLU A 309 12.12 -33.76 -12.02
N GLY A 310 11.75 -32.58 -12.54
CA GLY A 310 12.19 -32.04 -13.83
C GLY A 310 13.46 -31.18 -13.77
N GLY A 311 14.12 -31.06 -12.61
CA GLY A 311 15.28 -30.19 -12.44
C GLY A 311 14.99 -28.73 -12.78
N GLU A 312 15.98 -28.00 -13.32
CA GLU A 312 15.84 -26.58 -13.69
C GLU A 312 14.72 -26.34 -14.72
N GLU A 313 14.54 -27.26 -15.67
CA GLU A 313 13.47 -27.17 -16.67
C GLU A 313 12.08 -27.25 -16.03
N GLY A 314 11.86 -28.17 -15.08
CA GLY A 314 10.59 -28.29 -14.37
C GLY A 314 10.21 -27.02 -13.59
N TRP A 315 11.18 -26.36 -12.97
CA TRP A 315 10.99 -25.07 -12.31
C TRP A 315 10.68 -23.93 -13.28
N ASN A 316 11.39 -23.89 -14.41
CA ASN A 316 11.18 -22.89 -15.46
C ASN A 316 9.79 -23.06 -16.11
N ASP A 317 9.35 -24.30 -16.36
CA ASP A 317 8.03 -24.61 -16.91
C ASP A 317 6.90 -24.19 -15.96
N LEU A 318 7.06 -24.42 -14.66
CA LEU A 318 6.11 -23.95 -13.66
C LEU A 318 6.04 -22.42 -13.62
N LEU A 319 7.18 -21.72 -13.65
CA LEU A 319 7.23 -20.26 -13.75
C LEU A 319 6.58 -19.74 -15.03
N ALA A 320 6.85 -20.37 -16.17
CA ALA A 320 6.24 -20.02 -17.45
C ALA A 320 4.72 -20.17 -17.40
N THR A 321 4.23 -21.28 -16.85
CA THR A 321 2.81 -21.59 -16.73
C THR A 321 2.09 -20.63 -15.79
N LEU A 322 2.67 -20.32 -14.63
CA LEU A 322 2.09 -19.34 -13.70
C LEU A 322 2.16 -17.91 -14.25
N THR A 323 3.16 -17.59 -15.06
CA THR A 323 3.23 -16.29 -15.76
C THR A 323 2.09 -16.19 -16.77
N ALA A 324 1.81 -17.28 -17.50
CA ALA A 324 0.67 -17.36 -18.40
C ALA A 324 -0.67 -17.26 -17.64
N LEU A 325 -0.80 -17.90 -16.48
CA LEU A 325 -1.99 -17.75 -15.62
C LEU A 325 -2.25 -16.29 -15.25
N THR A 326 -1.23 -15.55 -14.83
CA THR A 326 -1.35 -14.12 -14.52
C THR A 326 -1.80 -13.33 -15.76
N ALA A 327 -1.19 -13.58 -16.92
CA ALA A 327 -1.56 -12.89 -18.16
C ALA A 327 -3.02 -13.19 -18.60
N GLU A 328 -3.41 -14.47 -18.59
CA GLU A 328 -4.76 -14.91 -18.97
C GLU A 328 -5.82 -14.42 -17.99
N SER A 329 -5.53 -14.38 -16.69
CA SER A 329 -6.47 -13.86 -15.69
C SER A 329 -6.71 -12.35 -15.81
N VAL A 330 -5.73 -11.58 -16.32
CA VAL A 330 -5.88 -10.15 -16.63
C VAL A 330 -6.66 -9.94 -17.92
N ALA A 331 -6.50 -10.81 -18.92
CA ALA A 331 -7.17 -10.69 -20.22
C ALA A 331 -8.67 -11.01 -20.18
N ARG A 332 -9.10 -11.82 -19.20
CA ARG A 332 -10.48 -12.28 -19.00
C ARG A 332 -11.33 -11.27 -18.22
#